data_AF-A0A968SUF8-F1
#
_entry.id   AF-A0A968SUF8-F1
#
_cell.length_a   1.000
_cell.length_b   1.000
_cell.length_c   1.000
_cell.angle_alpha   90.00
_cell.angle_beta   90.00
_cell.angle_gamma   90.00
#
_symmetry.space_group_name_H-M   'P 1'
#
loop_
_entity.id
_entity.type
_entity.pdbx_description
1 polymer ?
#
loop_
_entity_poly.entity_id
_entity_poly.type
_entity_poly.pdbx_seq_one_letter_code
_entity_poly.pdbx_strand_id
1 'polypeptide(L)'
;MTTPNTLISLTLRVAEAQTRDVGRGLVRLDPSDIAQIGASVGDVVLVSGQRATVARVMPAYADMRGLSAIQMDGIVRANAGAGLDEQVQVTLAATEHAQSVTLTPIEPLRSASPAQSRYLARLLDRIPVTRRDTVR
;
A
#
# COMPACT_ATOMS: atom_id res chain seq x y z
N MET A 1 18.50 25.16 -12.63
CA MET A 1 17.50 25.59 -11.62
C MET A 1 16.43 24.52 -11.55
N THR A 2 16.64 23.49 -10.73
CA THR A 2 15.65 22.44 -10.49
C THR A 2 14.66 22.95 -9.45
N THR A 3 13.43 23.18 -9.85
CA THR A 3 12.29 23.48 -8.97
C THR A 3 12.22 22.43 -7.86
N PRO A 4 12.02 22.80 -6.59
CA PRO A 4 11.72 21.80 -5.58
C PRO A 4 10.36 21.19 -5.95
N ASN A 5 10.38 19.93 -6.38
CA ASN A 5 9.16 19.16 -6.59
C ASN A 5 8.56 18.90 -5.20
N THR A 6 7.76 19.83 -4.70
CA THR A 6 7.04 19.69 -3.43
C THR A 6 6.04 18.55 -3.62
N LEU A 7 6.39 17.35 -3.14
CA LEU A 7 5.46 16.22 -3.13
C LEU A 7 4.25 16.61 -2.29
N ILE A 8 3.07 16.58 -2.90
CA ILE A 8 1.82 16.91 -2.21
C ILE A 8 1.48 15.74 -1.28
N SER A 9 1.37 16.04 0.02
CA SER A 9 1.07 15.07 1.07
C SER A 9 -0.27 15.37 1.71
N LEU A 10 -1.03 14.31 1.99
CA LEU A 10 -2.27 14.37 2.78
C LEU A 10 -2.12 13.58 4.07
N THR A 11 -2.65 14.12 5.16
CA THR A 11 -2.79 13.39 6.43
C THR A 11 -4.19 12.80 6.50
N LEU A 12 -4.28 11.47 6.59
CA LEU A 12 -5.55 10.75 6.58
C LEU A 12 -5.65 9.84 7.81
N ARG A 13 -6.87 9.67 8.33
CA ARG A 13 -7.16 8.76 9.43
C ARG A 13 -7.29 7.32 8.93
N VAL A 14 -6.64 6.39 9.61
CA VAL A 14 -6.69 4.97 9.24
C VAL A 14 -8.06 4.37 9.60
N ALA A 15 -8.71 3.81 8.59
CA ALA A 15 -9.95 3.08 8.71
C ALA A 15 -9.76 1.61 8.31
N GLU A 16 -10.65 0.75 8.78
CA GLU A 16 -10.63 -0.66 8.43
C GLU A 16 -11.01 -0.88 6.97
N ALA A 17 -10.22 -1.71 6.26
CA ALA A 17 -10.57 -2.14 4.91
C ALA A 17 -11.66 -3.23 4.90
N GLN A 18 -12.38 -3.31 3.79
CA GLN A 18 -13.32 -4.41 3.56
C GLN A 18 -12.59 -5.75 3.41
N THR A 19 -13.21 -6.84 3.85
CA THR A 19 -12.64 -8.20 3.80
C THR A 19 -12.13 -8.62 2.42
N ARG A 20 -12.76 -8.14 1.34
CA ARG A 20 -12.36 -8.42 -0.06
C ARG A 20 -11.08 -7.73 -0.52
N ASP A 21 -10.60 -6.74 0.23
CA ASP A 21 -9.40 -5.98 -0.09
C ASP A 21 -8.17 -6.53 0.65
N VAL A 22 -8.37 -7.46 1.61
CA VAL A 22 -7.32 -8.07 2.43
C VAL A 22 -6.32 -8.84 1.58
N GLY A 23 -5.02 -8.62 1.81
CA GLY A 23 -3.90 -9.29 1.15
C GLY A 23 -3.58 -8.75 -0.24
N ARG A 24 -4.25 -7.69 -0.70
CA ARG A 24 -4.13 -7.21 -2.09
C ARG A 24 -3.16 -6.05 -2.28
N GLY A 25 -2.50 -5.59 -1.21
CA GLY A 25 -1.57 -4.46 -1.22
C GLY A 25 -2.19 -3.17 -1.76
N LEU A 26 -3.44 -2.90 -1.39
CA LEU A 26 -4.18 -1.74 -1.86
C LEU A 26 -4.74 -0.93 -0.69
N VAL A 27 -5.01 0.35 -0.95
CA VAL A 27 -5.68 1.27 -0.02
C VAL A 27 -6.82 1.97 -0.75
N ARG A 28 -7.87 2.32 -0.01
CA ARG A 28 -8.96 3.13 -0.58
C ARG A 28 -8.96 4.53 -0.02
N LEU A 29 -9.06 5.49 -0.94
CA LEU A 29 -9.03 6.92 -0.68
C LEU A 29 -10.23 7.60 -1.35
N ASP A 30 -10.69 8.74 -0.82
CA ASP A 30 -11.67 9.55 -1.53
C ASP A 30 -11.13 9.94 -2.91
N PRO A 31 -11.91 9.82 -4.00
CA PRO A 31 -11.54 10.41 -5.29
C PRO A 31 -11.00 11.85 -5.21
N SER A 32 -11.51 12.69 -4.29
CA SER A 32 -10.96 14.04 -4.09
C SER A 32 -9.54 14.02 -3.53
N ASP A 33 -9.27 13.15 -2.56
CA ASP A 33 -7.97 13.03 -1.89
C ASP A 33 -6.92 12.47 -2.87
N ILE A 34 -7.32 11.50 -3.70
CA ILE A 34 -6.50 10.93 -4.78
C ILE A 34 -6.05 12.03 -5.75
N ALA A 35 -7.01 12.84 -6.21
CA ALA A 35 -6.72 13.95 -7.12
C ALA A 35 -5.85 15.02 -6.46
N GLN A 36 -6.07 15.30 -5.17
CA GLN A 36 -5.32 16.31 -4.43
C GLN A 36 -3.83 15.94 -4.28
N ILE A 37 -3.49 14.67 -4.07
CA ILE A 37 -2.09 14.21 -4.07
C ILE A 37 -1.49 14.02 -5.47
N GLY A 38 -2.26 14.32 -6.52
CA GLY A 38 -1.85 14.17 -7.92
C GLY A 38 -1.76 12.71 -8.40
N ALA A 39 -2.42 11.78 -7.71
CA ALA A 39 -2.46 10.38 -8.08
C ALA A 39 -3.68 10.07 -8.97
N SER A 40 -3.64 8.93 -9.66
CA SER A 40 -4.76 8.33 -10.37
C SER A 40 -5.15 6.98 -9.74
N VAL A 41 -6.36 6.50 -10.06
CA VAL A 41 -6.77 5.15 -9.66
C VAL A 41 -5.82 4.12 -10.26
N GLY A 42 -5.28 3.25 -9.41
CA GLY A 42 -4.31 2.23 -9.80
C GLY A 42 -2.85 2.66 -9.62
N ASP A 43 -2.58 3.95 -9.37
CA ASP A 43 -1.23 4.39 -9.01
C ASP A 43 -0.83 3.87 -7.63
N VAL A 44 0.48 3.91 -7.37
CA VAL A 44 1.04 3.51 -6.09
C VAL A 44 1.31 4.76 -5.26
N VAL A 45 0.91 4.71 -3.99
CA VAL A 45 1.18 5.76 -3.01
C VAL A 45 2.12 5.25 -1.93
N LEU A 46 2.91 6.17 -1.40
CA LEU A 46 3.70 5.98 -0.20
C LEU A 46 2.81 6.31 0.99
N VAL A 47 2.67 5.35 1.90
CA VAL A 47 1.94 5.51 3.15
C VAL A 47 2.94 5.53 4.30
N SER A 48 3.01 6.65 4.99
CA SER A 48 3.98 6.93 6.05
C SER A 48 3.28 7.01 7.41
N GLY A 49 3.39 5.95 8.20
CA GLY A 49 3.06 5.91 9.62
C GLY A 49 4.32 5.95 10.47
N GLN A 50 4.46 5.02 11.43
CA GLN A 50 5.74 4.81 12.13
C GLN A 50 6.84 4.28 11.17
N ARG A 51 6.43 3.61 10.10
CA ARG A 51 7.28 3.18 8.99
C ARG A 51 6.62 3.57 7.67
N ALA A 52 7.43 3.66 6.62
CA ALA A 52 6.92 3.86 5.29
C ALA A 52 6.66 2.52 4.60
N THR A 53 5.52 2.41 3.92
CA THR A 53 5.15 1.29 3.06
C THR A 53 4.50 1.81 1.78
N VAL A 54 4.23 0.93 0.81
CA VAL A 54 3.58 1.30 -0.44
C VAL A 54 2.29 0.52 -0.64
N ALA A 55 1.32 1.14 -1.29
CA ALA A 55 0.06 0.48 -1.61
C ALA A 55 -0.54 1.06 -2.90
N ARG A 56 -1.31 0.23 -3.62
CA ARG A 56 -2.04 0.67 -4.80
C ARG A 56 -3.33 1.39 -4.41
N VAL A 57 -3.58 2.54 -5.01
CA VAL A 57 -4.77 3.36 -4.77
C VAL A 57 -5.98 2.80 -5.50
N MET A 58 -7.08 2.68 -4.77
CA MET A 58 -8.42 2.43 -5.31
C MET A 58 -9.40 3.49 -4.76
N PRO A 59 -10.50 3.78 -5.48
CA PRO A 59 -11.48 4.74 -4.99
C PRO A 59 -12.25 4.17 -3.78
N ALA A 60 -12.50 5.01 -2.79
CA ALA A 60 -13.40 4.72 -1.69
C ALA A 60 -14.85 4.62 -2.17
N TYR A 61 -15.61 3.76 -1.48
CA TYR A 61 -17.06 3.68 -1.61
C TYR A 61 -17.72 4.97 -1.11
N ALA A 62 -18.93 5.24 -1.58
CA ALA A 62 -19.60 6.51 -1.34
C ALA A 62 -19.83 6.83 0.16
N ASP A 63 -20.02 5.79 0.98
CA ASP A 63 -20.18 5.85 2.44
C ASP A 63 -18.90 6.29 3.18
N MET A 64 -17.73 6.12 2.56
CA MET A 64 -16.42 6.46 3.14
C MET A 64 -15.84 7.78 2.61
N ARG A 65 -16.58 8.51 1.75
CA ARG A 65 -16.14 9.78 1.16
C ARG A 65 -16.32 10.95 2.13
N GLY A 66 -15.47 11.96 1.99
CA GLY A 66 -15.46 13.18 2.80
C GLY A 66 -14.96 12.98 4.24
N LEU A 67 -14.52 11.78 4.61
CA LEU A 67 -14.11 11.44 5.97
C LEU A 67 -12.62 11.68 6.25
N SER A 68 -11.85 12.13 5.24
CA SER A 68 -10.39 12.23 5.31
C SER A 68 -9.75 10.93 5.84
N ALA A 69 -10.19 9.81 5.28
CA ALA A 69 -9.87 8.47 5.78
C ALA A 69 -9.21 7.62 4.70
N ILE A 70 -8.27 6.79 5.13
CA ILE A 70 -7.60 5.78 4.32
C ILE A 70 -7.99 4.40 4.82
N GLN A 71 -8.66 3.62 3.97
CA GLN A 71 -9.00 2.23 4.30
C GLN A 71 -7.81 1.32 3.99
N MET A 72 -7.33 0.63 5.01
CA MET A 72 -6.15 -0.22 4.96
C MET A 72 -6.44 -1.57 5.61
N ASP A 73 -5.95 -2.67 5.03
CA ASP A 73 -6.04 -3.98 5.66
C ASP A 73 -5.00 -4.15 6.78
N GLY A 74 -5.07 -5.26 7.52
CA GLY A 74 -4.14 -5.51 8.63
C GLY A 74 -2.67 -5.61 8.19
N ILE A 75 -2.40 -6.04 6.96
CA ILE A 75 -1.03 -6.24 6.46
C ILE A 75 -0.39 -4.89 6.13
N VAL A 76 -1.07 -4.04 5.35
CA VAL A 76 -0.57 -2.71 5.00
C VAL A 76 -0.47 -1.84 6.27
N ARG A 77 -1.41 -1.94 7.21
CA ARG A 77 -1.31 -1.26 8.52
C ARG A 77 -0.09 -1.71 9.32
N ALA A 78 0.14 -3.02 9.43
CA ALA A 78 1.34 -3.55 10.10
C ALA A 78 2.62 -3.09 9.39
N ASN A 79 2.62 -3.03 8.05
CA ASN A 79 3.75 -2.56 7.28
C ASN A 79 4.05 -1.07 7.52
N ALA A 80 3.01 -0.24 7.57
CA ALA A 80 3.10 1.18 7.91
C ALA A 80 3.39 1.43 9.41
N GLY A 81 3.21 0.41 10.26
CA GLY A 81 3.25 0.56 11.71
C GLY A 81 2.17 1.52 12.21
N ALA A 82 0.94 1.39 11.72
CA ALA A 82 -0.18 2.25 12.08
C ALA A 82 -1.35 1.43 12.66
N GLY A 83 -1.99 1.98 13.70
CA GLY A 83 -3.23 1.48 14.29
C GLY A 83 -4.48 1.98 13.55
N LEU A 84 -5.65 1.45 13.93
CA LEU A 84 -6.93 2.05 13.54
C LEU A 84 -7.10 3.42 14.23
N ASP A 85 -7.77 4.35 13.56
CA ASP A 85 -7.99 5.74 14.00
C ASP A 85 -6.72 6.61 14.17
N GLU A 86 -5.53 6.05 14.02
CA GLU A 86 -4.29 6.81 13.91
C GLU A 86 -4.21 7.57 12.58
N GLN A 87 -3.27 8.52 12.48
CA GLN A 87 -3.04 9.29 11.27
C GLN A 87 -1.81 8.79 10.52
N VAL A 88 -1.90 8.77 9.20
CA VAL A 88 -0.77 8.50 8.31
C VAL A 88 -0.67 9.58 7.25
N GLN A 89 0.54 9.81 6.74
CA GLN A 89 0.75 10.66 5.59
C GLN A 89 0.73 9.84 4.29
N VAL A 90 0.07 10.35 3.27
CA VAL A 90 -0.06 9.72 1.96
C VAL A 90 0.45 10.66 0.88
N THR A 91 1.34 10.16 0.04
CA THR A 91 1.94 10.89 -1.09
C THR A 91 2.02 9.99 -2.32
N LEU A 92 2.02 10.57 -3.52
CA LEU A 92 2.29 9.82 -4.74
C LEU A 92 3.71 9.21 -4.70
N ALA A 93 3.83 7.92 -4.98
CA ALA A 93 5.12 7.23 -5.00
C ALA A 93 5.66 7.10 -6.43
N ALA A 94 6.95 7.37 -6.60
CA ALA A 94 7.68 6.91 -7.79
C ALA A 94 7.88 5.40 -7.68
N THR A 95 7.50 4.65 -8.72
CA THR A 95 7.63 3.19 -8.74
C THR A 95 8.35 2.70 -9.97
N GLU A 96 9.05 1.58 -9.80
CA GLU A 96 9.74 0.86 -10.87
C GLU A 96 9.32 -0.61 -10.84
N HIS A 97 9.36 -1.26 -12.00
CA HIS A 97 9.10 -2.70 -12.09
C HIS A 97 10.23 -3.47 -11.40
N ALA A 98 9.89 -4.25 -10.38
CA ALA A 98 10.85 -5.09 -9.66
C ALA A 98 11.38 -6.20 -10.58
N GLN A 99 12.70 -6.30 -10.71
CA GLN A 99 13.37 -7.38 -11.46
C GLN A 99 13.50 -8.67 -10.63
N SER A 100 13.67 -8.52 -9.31
CA SER A 100 13.80 -9.63 -8.37
C SER A 100 13.34 -9.21 -6.97
N VAL A 101 12.69 -10.12 -6.25
CA VAL A 101 12.27 -9.91 -4.86
C VAL A 101 12.75 -11.08 -4.02
N THR A 102 13.46 -10.79 -2.93
CA THR A 102 13.88 -11.79 -1.94
C THR A 102 12.88 -11.78 -0.80
N LEU A 103 12.32 -12.96 -0.48
CA LEU A 103 11.33 -13.13 0.58
C LEU A 103 11.88 -14.04 1.66
N THR A 104 11.58 -13.69 2.90
CA THR A 104 11.82 -14.57 4.06
C THR A 104 10.47 -15.07 4.57
N PRO A 105 10.24 -16.39 4.59
CA PRO A 105 9.02 -16.96 5.16
C PRO A 105 8.90 -16.63 6.64
N ILE A 106 7.69 -16.25 7.08
CA ILE A 106 7.39 -16.03 8.51
C ILE A 106 7.30 -17.38 9.23
N GLU A 107 6.70 -18.38 8.57
CA GLU A 107 6.63 -19.76 9.03
C GLU A 107 7.63 -20.64 8.26
N PRO A 108 8.19 -21.68 8.88
CA PRO A 108 9.11 -22.59 8.21
C PRO A 108 8.47 -23.22 6.97
N LEU A 109 9.08 -23.00 5.80
CA LEU A 109 8.71 -23.74 4.60
C LEU A 109 9.23 -25.17 4.71
N ARG A 110 8.35 -26.17 4.52
CA ARG A 110 8.75 -27.59 4.47
C ARG A 110 9.75 -27.87 3.34
N SER A 111 9.62 -27.17 2.21
CA SER A 111 10.60 -27.12 1.13
C SER A 111 10.34 -25.91 0.24
N ALA A 112 11.39 -25.25 -0.24
CA ALA A 112 11.30 -24.21 -1.27
C ALA A 112 11.62 -24.86 -2.62
N SER A 113 10.59 -25.14 -3.42
CA SER A 113 10.77 -25.67 -4.77
C SER A 113 10.72 -24.56 -5.83
N PRO A 114 11.40 -24.70 -6.98
CA PRO A 114 11.28 -23.74 -8.08
C PRO A 114 9.84 -23.51 -8.56
N ALA A 115 8.98 -24.54 -8.46
CA ALA A 115 7.55 -24.41 -8.77
C ALA A 115 6.83 -23.48 -7.77
N GLN A 116 7.15 -23.60 -6.49
CA GLN A 116 6.60 -22.73 -5.45
C GLN A 116 7.08 -21.29 -5.62
N SER A 117 8.36 -21.07 -5.94
CA SER A 117 8.87 -19.71 -6.20
C SER A 117 8.15 -19.05 -7.38
N ARG A 118 7.91 -19.79 -8.48
CA ARG A 118 7.12 -19.27 -9.61
C ARG A 118 5.67 -18.98 -9.24
N TYR A 119 5.08 -19.81 -8.38
CA TYR A 119 3.72 -19.59 -7.89
C TYR A 119 3.64 -18.31 -7.04
N LEU A 120 4.56 -18.12 -6.09
CA LEU A 120 4.65 -16.91 -5.27
C LEU A 120 4.88 -15.66 -6.13
N ALA A 121 5.76 -15.73 -7.13
CA ALA A 121 6.00 -14.62 -8.05
C ALA A 121 4.72 -14.19 -8.79
N ARG A 122 3.84 -15.14 -9.15
CA ARG A 122 2.54 -14.82 -9.77
C ARG A 122 1.54 -14.20 -8.81
N LEU A 123 1.58 -14.57 -7.53
CA LEU A 123 0.70 -13.97 -6.52
C LEU A 123 1.11 -12.53 -6.19
N LEU A 124 2.42 -12.28 -6.15
CA LEU A 124 2.98 -10.94 -5.93
C LEU A 124 2.96 -10.06 -7.17
N ASP A 125 2.67 -10.63 -8.33
CA ASP A 125 2.48 -9.85 -9.54
C ASP A 125 1.35 -8.84 -9.31
N ARG A 126 1.65 -7.55 -9.53
CA ARG A 126 0.77 -6.39 -9.28
C ARG A 126 0.53 -6.03 -7.80
N ILE A 127 1.29 -6.58 -6.86
CA ILE A 127 1.32 -6.12 -5.47
C ILE A 127 2.54 -5.19 -5.31
N PRO A 128 2.35 -3.88 -5.07
CA PRO A 128 3.48 -3.01 -4.77
C PRO A 128 4.08 -3.41 -3.43
N VAL A 129 5.41 -3.45 -3.36
CA VAL A 129 6.15 -3.81 -2.16
C VAL A 129 7.34 -2.90 -1.99
N THR A 130 7.70 -2.60 -0.75
CA THR A 130 8.99 -2.03 -0.39
C THR A 130 9.77 -2.98 0.53
N ARG A 131 11.05 -2.66 0.75
CA ARG A 131 11.90 -3.47 1.63
C ARG A 131 11.29 -3.54 3.03
N ARG A 132 11.27 -4.74 3.61
CA ARG A 132 10.72 -5.03 4.95
C ARG A 132 9.19 -5.03 5.05
N ASP A 133 8.49 -5.00 3.93
CA ASP A 133 7.06 -5.29 3.90
C ASP A 133 6.79 -6.79 4.10
N THR A 134 5.69 -7.06 4.80
CA THR A 134 5.06 -8.37 4.84
C THR A 134 4.01 -8.45 3.73
N VAL A 135 3.92 -9.61 3.09
CA VAL A 135 2.93 -9.93 2.04
C VAL A 135 2.33 -11.31 2.30
N ARG A 136 1.14 -11.58 1.76
CA ARG A 136 0.39 -12.82 1.98
C ARG A 136 -0.10 -13.42 0.67
#